data_AF-A0A2D9XZY3-F1
#
_entry.id   AF-A0A2D9XZY3-F1
#
_cell.length_a   1.000
_cell.length_b   1.000
_cell.length_c   1.000
_cell.angle_alpha   90.00
_cell.angle_beta   90.00
_cell.angle_gamma   90.00
#
_symmetry.space_group_name_H-M   'P 1'
#
loop_
_entity.id
_entity.type
_entity.pdbx_description
1 polymer ?
#
loop_
_entity_poly.entity_id
_entity_poly.type
_entity_poly.pdbx_seq_one_letter_code
_entity_poly.pdbx_strand_id
1 'polypeptide(L)'
;MIINSHRLKKKDSKKLNEFIGKPFSVLKKIRLKGVKSKKIKIQEVSPNLRQYIEEAKTTYGHIELRPKGILIRVNKGLQQLIWAIPYYQLYVYKTPGLNIHAQGKYILFEHDSIKPKTLSIEKKMMKQKHLFDHNHPPIESIDL
;
A
#
# COMPACT_ATOMS: atom_id res chain seq x y z
N MET A 1 -4.31 9.12 1.28
CA MET A 1 -3.43 10.28 1.49
C MET A 1 -2.17 10.09 0.67
N ILE A 2 -1.71 11.14 -0.02
CA ILE A 2 -0.44 11.15 -0.76
C ILE A 2 0.54 12.10 -0.06
N ILE A 3 1.79 11.68 0.06
CA ILE A 3 2.90 12.52 0.48
C ILE A 3 4.00 12.38 -0.57
N ASN A 4 4.39 13.48 -1.21
CA ASN A 4 5.60 13.54 -2.02
C ASN A 4 6.70 14.24 -1.20
N SER A 5 7.83 13.59 -1.01
CA SER A 5 8.92 14.16 -0.20
C SER A 5 10.28 13.59 -0.57
N HIS A 6 11.34 14.37 -0.37
CA HIS A 6 12.72 13.86 -0.37
C HIS A 6 12.99 13.09 0.93
N ARG A 7 12.54 13.65 2.06
CA ARG A 7 12.60 13.05 3.40
C ARG A 7 11.26 13.22 4.09
N LEU A 8 10.76 12.14 4.68
CA LEU A 8 9.51 12.17 5.45
C LEU A 8 9.71 13.03 6.71
N LYS A 9 8.95 14.13 6.82
CA LYS A 9 9.00 15.05 7.97
C LYS A 9 8.22 14.47 9.15
N LYS A 10 8.55 14.92 10.37
CA LYS A 10 7.88 14.48 11.62
C LYS A 10 6.37 14.70 11.59
N LYS A 11 5.92 15.84 11.04
CA LYS A 11 4.49 16.18 10.88
C LYS A 11 3.78 15.17 9.97
N ASP A 12 4.38 14.82 8.85
CA ASP A 12 3.81 13.86 7.89
C ASP A 12 3.78 12.44 8.45
N SER A 13 4.82 12.06 9.21
CA SER A 13 4.86 10.79 9.93
C SER A 13 3.73 10.70 10.97
N LYS A 14 3.45 11.78 11.71
CA LYS A 14 2.32 11.82 12.66
C LYS A 14 0.99 11.60 11.94
N LYS A 15 0.71 12.37 10.89
CA LYS A 15 -0.50 12.23 10.06
C LYS A 15 -0.66 10.82 9.48
N LEU A 16 0.43 10.24 8.97
CA LEU A 16 0.46 8.89 8.45
C LEU A 16 0.11 7.86 9.52
N ASN A 17 0.68 8.00 10.73
CA ASN A 17 0.43 7.08 11.83
C ASN A 17 -1.01 7.18 12.35
N GLU A 18 -1.61 8.37 12.34
CA GLU A 18 -3.04 8.57 12.66
C GLU A 18 -3.93 7.91 11.60
N PHE A 19 -3.59 8.10 10.32
CA PHE A 19 -4.40 7.65 9.19
C PHE A 19 -4.40 6.13 8.95
N ILE A 20 -3.24 5.47 9.03
CA ILE A 20 -3.11 4.02 8.75
C ILE A 20 -2.49 3.22 9.91
N GLY A 21 -2.30 3.84 11.08
CA GLY A 21 -1.68 3.22 12.25
C GLY A 21 -0.15 3.30 12.21
N LYS A 22 0.49 3.25 13.40
CA LYS A 22 1.96 3.21 13.57
C LYS A 22 2.59 1.97 12.92
N PRO A 23 3.90 1.96 12.60
CA PRO A 23 4.54 0.76 12.08
C PRO A 23 4.42 -0.38 13.09
N PHE A 24 4.25 -1.61 12.62
CA PHE A 24 4.25 -2.77 13.51
C PHE A 24 5.52 -2.81 14.37
N SER A 25 5.38 -3.22 15.63
CA SER A 25 6.51 -3.47 16.53
C SER A 25 7.40 -4.57 15.95
N VAL A 26 8.67 -4.63 16.40
CA VAL A 26 9.63 -5.64 15.95
C VAL A 26 9.09 -7.05 16.17
N LEU A 27 8.58 -7.35 17.37
CA LEU A 27 7.98 -8.64 17.70
C LEU A 27 6.81 -9.00 16.76
N LYS A 28 5.92 -8.05 16.47
CA LYS A 28 4.80 -8.27 15.55
C LYS A 28 5.27 -8.53 14.12
N LYS A 29 6.31 -7.83 13.65
CA LYS A 29 6.91 -8.07 12.33
C LYS A 29 7.48 -9.48 12.20
N ILE A 30 8.14 -9.98 13.24
CA ILE A 30 8.66 -11.36 13.29
C ILE A 30 7.51 -12.36 13.25
N ARG A 31 6.49 -12.19 14.10
CA ARG A 31 5.28 -13.06 14.12
C ARG A 31 4.54 -13.08 12.78
N LEU A 32 4.52 -11.94 12.08
CA LEU A 32 3.94 -11.83 10.74
C LEU A 32 4.86 -12.34 9.63
N LYS A 33 6.07 -12.85 9.94
CA LYS A 33 7.09 -13.27 8.97
C LYS A 33 7.40 -12.18 7.93
N GLY A 34 7.57 -10.94 8.42
CA GLY A 34 7.78 -9.75 7.60
C GLY A 34 6.49 -9.06 7.13
N VAL A 35 6.57 -7.74 7.00
CA VAL A 35 5.42 -6.85 6.71
C VAL A 35 5.64 -5.96 5.48
N LYS A 36 6.75 -6.14 4.77
CA LYS A 36 7.12 -5.38 3.57
C LYS A 36 7.35 -6.31 2.39
N SER A 37 6.89 -5.92 1.22
CA SER A 37 7.18 -6.60 -0.04
C SER A 37 8.62 -6.36 -0.50
N LYS A 38 9.12 -7.21 -1.40
CA LYS A 38 10.23 -6.85 -2.28
C LYS A 38 9.76 -5.74 -3.25
N LYS A 39 10.69 -5.12 -3.99
CA LYS A 39 10.33 -4.20 -5.08
C LYS A 39 9.51 -4.95 -6.13
N ILE A 40 8.44 -4.33 -6.62
CA ILE A 40 7.52 -4.85 -7.64
C ILE A 40 7.47 -3.82 -8.75
N LYS A 41 7.56 -4.24 -10.02
CA LYS A 41 7.54 -3.31 -11.15
C LYS A 41 6.12 -2.76 -11.31
N ILE A 42 6.02 -1.45 -11.50
CA ILE A 42 4.75 -0.79 -11.77
C ILE A 42 4.54 -0.83 -13.28
N GLN A 43 3.42 -1.42 -13.70
CA GLN A 43 3.01 -1.50 -15.09
C GLN A 43 2.24 -0.25 -15.49
N GLU A 44 1.33 0.20 -14.63
CA GLU A 44 0.44 1.32 -14.94
C GLU A 44 0.00 2.05 -13.66
N VAL A 45 -0.34 3.33 -13.80
CA VAL A 45 -1.00 4.12 -12.75
C VAL A 45 -2.08 5.02 -13.32
N SER A 46 -3.02 5.42 -12.47
CA SER A 46 -4.02 6.42 -12.81
C SER A 46 -3.39 7.75 -13.28
N PRO A 47 -4.06 8.52 -14.16
CA PRO A 47 -3.53 9.80 -14.67
C PRO A 47 -3.03 10.75 -13.57
N ASN A 48 -3.75 10.83 -12.46
CA ASN A 48 -3.39 11.66 -11.30
C ASN A 48 -2.12 11.22 -10.54
N LEU A 49 -1.61 10.01 -10.79
CA LEU A 49 -0.38 9.48 -10.22
C LEU A 49 0.82 9.54 -11.19
N ARG A 50 0.60 9.81 -12.49
CA ARG A 50 1.68 9.81 -13.50
C ARG A 50 2.82 10.78 -13.17
N GLN A 51 2.51 11.94 -12.59
CA GLN A 51 3.51 12.93 -12.15
C GLN A 51 4.56 12.37 -11.17
N TYR A 52 4.22 11.30 -10.44
CA TYR A 52 5.10 10.66 -9.45
C TYR A 52 5.89 9.48 -10.01
N ILE A 53 5.69 9.14 -11.28
CA ILE A 53 6.39 8.08 -12.00
C ILE A 53 7.35 8.72 -13.00
N GLU A 54 8.40 7.99 -13.37
CA GLU A 54 9.28 8.33 -14.49
C GLU A 54 8.86 7.48 -15.69
N GLU A 55 8.12 8.04 -16.65
CA GLU A 55 7.63 7.29 -17.82
C GLU A 55 8.78 6.68 -18.64
N ALA A 56 9.90 7.39 -18.75
CA ALA A 56 11.08 6.93 -19.48
C ALA A 56 11.88 5.82 -18.77
N LYS A 57 11.53 5.43 -17.54
CA LYS A 57 12.28 4.44 -16.75
C LYS A 57 11.40 3.42 -16.07
N THR A 58 11.97 2.25 -15.86
CA THR A 58 11.30 1.23 -15.06
C THR A 58 11.15 1.70 -13.62
N THR A 59 9.89 1.87 -13.19
CA THR A 59 9.54 2.33 -11.86
C THR A 59 9.09 1.15 -11.00
N TYR A 60 9.48 1.17 -9.72
CA TYR A 60 9.16 0.10 -8.78
C TYR A 60 8.44 0.63 -7.55
N GLY A 61 7.49 -0.16 -7.04
CA GLY A 61 6.82 0.10 -5.78
C GLY A 61 7.12 -0.95 -4.70
N HIS A 62 6.87 -0.55 -3.46
CA HIS A 62 6.94 -1.40 -2.27
C HIS A 62 5.65 -1.26 -1.47
N ILE A 63 5.11 -2.38 -0.99
CA ILE A 63 3.95 -2.42 -0.11
C ILE A 63 4.43 -2.69 1.32
N GLU A 64 4.05 -1.84 2.27
CA GLU A 64 4.23 -2.01 3.71
C GLU A 64 2.86 -2.17 4.38
N LEU A 65 2.66 -3.28 5.09
CA LEU A 65 1.47 -3.50 5.90
C LEU A 65 1.50 -2.65 7.16
N ARG A 66 0.34 -2.10 7.53
CA ARG A 66 0.12 -1.33 8.75
C ARG A 66 -1.14 -1.83 9.47
N PRO A 67 -1.31 -1.50 10.76
CA PRO A 67 -2.47 -1.96 11.54
C PRO A 67 -3.82 -1.53 10.96
N LYS A 68 -3.92 -0.32 10.38
CA LYS A 68 -5.19 0.22 9.85
C LYS A 68 -5.19 0.39 8.33
N GLY A 69 -4.18 -0.14 7.64
CA GLY A 69 -4.08 0.01 6.18
C GLY A 69 -2.76 -0.47 5.61
N ILE A 70 -2.42 0.04 4.44
CA ILE A 70 -1.14 -0.18 3.77
C ILE A 70 -0.48 1.15 3.39
N LEU A 71 0.81 1.06 3.13
CA LEU A 71 1.63 2.14 2.64
C LEU A 71 2.37 1.66 1.39
N ILE A 72 2.13 2.32 0.26
CA ILE A 72 2.85 2.07 -0.98
C ILE A 72 3.92 3.15 -1.15
N ARG A 73 5.17 2.75 -1.36
CA ARG A 73 6.28 3.67 -1.69
C ARG A 73 6.73 3.47 -3.12
N VAL A 74 6.92 4.57 -3.84
CA VAL A 74 7.52 4.60 -5.17
C VAL A 74 8.66 5.63 -5.14
N ASN A 75 9.85 5.22 -5.55
CA ASN A 75 11.02 6.10 -5.58
C ASN A 75 11.17 6.73 -6.97
N LYS A 76 11.49 8.02 -7.01
CA LYS A 76 11.72 8.84 -8.20
C LYS A 76 12.97 9.69 -7.97
N GLY A 77 14.14 9.18 -8.37
CA GLY A 77 15.43 9.78 -8.02
C GLY A 77 15.59 9.98 -6.50
N LEU A 78 15.78 11.24 -6.08
CA LEU A 78 15.88 11.65 -4.66
C LEU A 78 14.52 11.86 -3.97
N GLN A 79 13.43 11.81 -4.74
CA GLN A 79 12.07 11.94 -4.23
C GLN A 79 11.42 10.58 -4.03
N GLN A 80 10.43 10.53 -3.14
CA GLN A 80 9.56 9.38 -3.02
C GLN A 80 8.10 9.82 -2.93
N LEU A 81 7.26 9.09 -3.65
CA LEU A 81 5.82 9.06 -3.42
C LEU A 81 5.53 8.07 -2.29
N ILE A 82 4.79 8.52 -1.29
CA ILE A 82 4.16 7.69 -0.28
C ILE A 82 2.65 7.79 -0.48
N TRP A 83 2.04 6.68 -0.84
CA TRP A 83 0.59 6.55 -0.94
C TRP A 83 0.07 5.70 0.21
N ALA A 84 -0.61 6.34 1.15
CA ALA A 84 -1.21 5.72 2.31
C ALA A 84 -2.69 5.42 2.04
N ILE A 85 -3.06 4.15 2.25
CA ILE A 85 -4.40 3.64 1.98
C ILE A 85 -4.92 2.94 3.23
N PRO A 86 -5.97 3.45 3.88
CA PRO A 86 -6.60 2.75 4.98
C PRO A 86 -7.41 1.56 4.46
N TYR A 87 -7.60 0.52 5.26
CA TYR A 87 -8.24 -0.72 4.80
C TYR A 87 -9.68 -0.51 4.31
N TYR A 88 -10.44 0.41 4.93
CA TYR A 88 -11.80 0.74 4.50
C TYR A 88 -11.88 1.46 3.14
N GLN A 89 -10.77 1.92 2.56
CA GLN A 89 -10.70 2.48 1.20
C GLN A 89 -9.93 1.58 0.22
N LEU A 90 -9.43 0.42 0.67
CA LEU A 90 -8.55 -0.43 -0.12
C LEU A 90 -9.38 -1.42 -0.96
N TYR A 91 -9.24 -1.33 -2.27
CA TYR A 91 -9.77 -2.31 -3.22
C TYR A 91 -8.61 -2.97 -3.97
N VAL A 92 -8.71 -4.28 -4.14
CA VAL A 92 -7.67 -5.10 -4.78
C VAL A 92 -8.32 -5.99 -5.81
N TYR A 93 -7.92 -5.85 -7.07
CA TYR A 93 -8.37 -6.70 -8.16
C TYR A 93 -7.25 -7.62 -8.61
N LYS A 94 -7.59 -8.89 -8.81
CA LYS A 94 -6.71 -9.88 -9.42
C LYS A 94 -6.91 -9.86 -10.93
N THR A 95 -6.22 -8.94 -11.56
CA THR A 95 -5.91 -9.00 -12.99
C THR A 95 -4.66 -9.90 -13.16
N PRO A 96 -4.08 -10.12 -14.36
CA PRO A 96 -2.78 -10.79 -14.45
C PRO A 96 -1.79 -10.15 -13.45
N GLY A 97 -1.80 -8.83 -13.29
CA GLY A 97 -1.09 -8.13 -12.21
C GLY A 97 -1.87 -7.90 -10.91
N LEU A 98 -1.18 -7.37 -9.90
CA LEU A 98 -1.81 -6.89 -8.66
C LEU A 98 -2.29 -5.46 -8.85
N ASN A 99 -3.60 -5.26 -8.92
CA ASN A 99 -4.19 -3.93 -9.12
C ASN A 99 -4.75 -3.37 -7.81
N ILE A 100 -4.15 -2.29 -7.30
CA ILE A 100 -4.56 -1.65 -6.05
C ILE A 100 -5.26 -0.33 -6.34
N HIS A 101 -6.50 -0.20 -5.87
CA HIS A 101 -7.35 0.98 -6.02
C HIS A 101 -7.69 1.59 -4.66
N ALA A 102 -7.67 2.92 -4.58
CA ALA A 102 -8.21 3.68 -3.46
C ALA A 102 -8.31 5.17 -3.81
N GLN A 103 -9.22 5.91 -3.16
CA GLN A 103 -9.21 7.39 -3.20
C GLN A 103 -9.22 7.98 -4.64
N GLY A 104 -9.91 7.30 -5.57
CA GLY A 104 -9.97 7.67 -7.00
C GLY A 104 -8.66 7.47 -7.78
N LYS A 105 -7.78 6.56 -7.34
CA LYS A 105 -6.45 6.29 -7.92
C LYS A 105 -6.17 4.80 -7.99
N TYR A 106 -5.28 4.39 -8.89
CA TYR A 106 -4.80 3.01 -8.93
C TYR A 106 -3.31 2.90 -9.26
N ILE A 107 -2.72 1.81 -8.80
CA ILE A 107 -1.42 1.30 -9.24
C ILE A 107 -1.61 -0.17 -9.65
N LEU A 108 -1.28 -0.48 -10.90
CA LEU A 108 -1.19 -1.84 -11.42
C LEU A 108 0.28 -2.29 -11.36
N PHE A 109 0.54 -3.33 -10.60
CA PHE A 109 1.85 -3.99 -10.55
C PHE A 109 1.92 -5.14 -11.55
N GLU A 110 3.03 -5.22 -12.29
CA GLU A 110 3.27 -6.24 -13.33
C GLU A 110 3.36 -7.64 -12.73
N HIS A 111 2.65 -8.62 -13.32
CA HIS A 111 2.57 -10.01 -12.86
C HIS A 111 3.93 -10.65 -12.60
N ASP A 112 4.80 -10.67 -13.61
CA ASP A 112 6.06 -11.40 -13.60
C ASP A 112 7.06 -10.86 -12.57
N SER A 113 6.85 -9.61 -12.14
CA SER A 113 7.67 -8.97 -11.10
C SER A 113 7.24 -9.36 -9.67
N ILE A 114 6.10 -10.03 -9.51
CA ILE A 114 5.54 -10.45 -8.21
C ILE A 114 6.21 -11.75 -7.75
N LYS A 115 7.23 -11.61 -6.90
CA LYS A 115 7.96 -12.74 -6.31
C LYS A 115 7.13 -13.50 -5.27
N PRO A 116 7.44 -14.77 -4.94
CA PRO A 116 6.71 -15.54 -3.92
C PRO A 116 6.60 -14.85 -2.55
N LYS A 117 7.66 -14.15 -2.11
CA LYS A 117 7.63 -13.35 -0.87
C LYS A 117 6.63 -12.19 -0.95
N THR A 118 6.40 -11.62 -2.13
CA THR A 118 5.39 -10.60 -2.38
C THR A 118 3.98 -11.18 -2.36
N LEU A 119 3.75 -12.36 -2.95
CA LEU A 119 2.47 -13.08 -2.83
C LEU A 119 2.11 -13.33 -1.36
N SER A 120 3.10 -13.64 -0.51
CA SER A 120 2.89 -13.74 0.94
C SER A 120 2.42 -12.42 1.56
N ILE A 121 2.89 -11.27 1.07
CA ILE A 121 2.44 -9.95 1.54
C ILE A 121 1.03 -9.64 1.07
N GLU A 122 0.67 -9.95 -0.18
CA GLU A 122 -0.70 -9.77 -0.68
C GLU A 122 -1.70 -10.60 0.14
N LYS A 123 -1.41 -11.88 0.39
CA LYS A 123 -2.25 -12.74 1.25
C LYS A 123 -2.40 -12.17 2.67
N LYS A 124 -1.31 -11.66 3.26
CA LYS A 124 -1.36 -11.00 4.57
C LYS A 124 -2.15 -9.70 4.53
N MET A 125 -2.01 -8.91 3.47
CA MET A 125 -2.77 -7.67 3.25
C MET A 125 -4.27 -7.95 3.29
N MET A 126 -4.74 -8.91 2.51
CA MET A 126 -6.17 -9.29 2.49
C MET A 126 -6.64 -9.81 3.84
N LYS A 127 -5.82 -10.63 4.53
CA LYS A 127 -6.13 -11.09 5.89
C LYS A 127 -6.23 -9.93 6.89
N GLN A 128 -5.32 -8.96 6.83
CA GLN A 128 -5.37 -7.79 7.71
C GLN A 128 -6.57 -6.88 7.38
N LYS A 129 -6.91 -6.71 6.10
CA LYS A 129 -8.12 -5.99 5.68
C LYS A 129 -9.37 -6.63 6.26
N HIS A 130 -9.54 -7.94 6.08
CA HIS A 130 -10.69 -8.67 6.63
C HIS A 130 -10.76 -8.55 8.17
N LEU A 131 -9.63 -8.67 8.87
CA LEU A 131 -9.58 -8.47 10.32
C LEU A 131 -9.94 -7.03 10.72
N PHE A 132 -9.54 -6.04 9.93
CA PHE A 132 -9.91 -4.65 10.18
C PHE A 132 -11.41 -4.44 10.02
N ASP A 133 -11.98 -4.90 8.90
CA ASP A 133 -13.40 -4.75 8.57
C ASP A 133 -14.28 -5.49 9.59
N HIS A 134 -13.90 -6.69 10.04
CA HIS A 134 -14.62 -7.41 11.10
C HIS A 134 -14.69 -6.64 12.41
N ASN A 135 -13.62 -5.91 12.77
CA ASN A 135 -13.58 -5.09 13.99
C ASN A 135 -14.17 -3.68 13.80
N HIS A 136 -14.43 -3.28 12.56
CA HIS A 136 -14.97 -1.97 12.17
C HIS A 136 -15.94 -2.19 11.01
N PRO A 137 -17.10 -2.84 11.27
CA PRO A 137 -18.05 -3.18 10.22
C PRO A 137 -18.45 -1.91 9.44
N PRO A 138 -18.54 -1.97 8.11
CA PRO A 138 -19.09 -0.87 7.32
C PRO A 138 -20.48 -0.48 7.85
N ILE A 139 -20.81 0.81 7.81
CA ILE A 139 -22.11 1.31 8.29
C ILE A 139 -23.26 0.62 7.53
N GLU A 140 -23.05 0.27 6.26
CA GLU A 140 -24.01 -0.47 5.41
C GLU A 140 -24.26 -1.93 5.84
N SER A 141 -23.47 -2.49 6.76
CA SER A 141 -23.65 -3.86 7.27
C SER A 141 -24.30 -3.91 8.66
N ILE A 142 -24.81 -2.79 9.17
CA ILE A 142 -25.39 -2.69 10.52
C ILE A 142 -26.89 -3.00 10.54
N ASP A 143 -27.58 -3.01 9.39
CA ASP A 143 -28.98 -3.40 9.31
C ASP A 143 -29.20 -4.41 8.18
N LEU A 144 -29.39 -5.69 8.55
CA LEU A 144 -30.20 -6.73 7.90
C LEU A 144 -30.34 -7.94 8.83
#